data_AF-A0A1J4VYR1-F1
#
_entry.id   AF-A0A1J4VYR1-F1
#
_cell.length_a   1.000
_cell.length_b   1.000
_cell.length_c   1.000
_cell.angle_alpha   90.00
_cell.angle_beta   90.00
_cell.angle_gamma   90.00
#
_symmetry.space_group_name_H-M   'P 1'
#
loop_
_entity.id
_entity.type
_entity.pdbx_description
1 polymer ?
#
loop_
_entity_poly.entity_id
_entity_poly.type
_entity_poly.pdbx_seq_one_letter_code
_entity_poly.pdbx_strand_id
1 'polypeptide(L)'
;MVFLDIVIAFAKWSPLGLPPGLVSIFIVSAILTLLLIFVYKWTTNQKEMEENKKRQKEIQEELKQNKDNIEKTKELSSELSTIAMKSLKLSFKPMLFTFIPVIIIFALLKEMYKVAEIGNIIYWGKNIPIVGDGGGWFFCYFVLSLVFSIIFRKIFKIH
;
A
#
# COMPACT_ATOMS: atom_id res chain seq x y z
N MET A 1 -32.57 0.94 4.06
CA MET A 1 -32.84 0.19 2.82
C MET A 1 -32.15 0.89 1.65
N VAL A 2 -32.60 2.10 1.26
CA VAL A 2 -32.05 2.90 0.14
C VAL A 2 -30.52 2.95 0.03
N PHE A 3 -29.79 3.24 1.13
CA PHE A 3 -28.33 3.31 1.09
C PHE A 3 -27.66 1.98 0.73
N LEU A 4 -28.17 0.86 1.27
CA LEU A 4 -27.63 -0.46 1.01
C LEU A 4 -27.87 -0.86 -0.46
N ASP A 5 -29.04 -0.51 -0.99
CA ASP A 5 -29.40 -0.79 -2.39
C ASP A 5 -28.48 -0.03 -3.36
N ILE A 6 -28.15 1.23 -3.07
CA ILE A 6 -27.19 2.03 -3.84
C ILE A 6 -25.81 1.39 -3.82
N VAL A 7 -25.35 0.95 -2.64
CA VAL A 7 -24.03 0.32 -2.47
C VAL A 7 -23.95 -1.01 -3.22
N ILE A 8 -25.01 -1.82 -3.17
CA ILE A 8 -25.10 -3.08 -3.94
C ILE A 8 -25.14 -2.79 -5.44
N ALA A 9 -25.93 -1.81 -5.88
CA ALA A 9 -26.01 -1.40 -7.28
C ALA A 9 -24.65 -0.93 -7.80
N PHE A 10 -23.91 -0.17 -7.00
CA PHE A 10 -22.54 0.23 -7.32
C PHE A 10 -21.61 -0.99 -7.39
N ALA A 11 -21.67 -1.91 -6.42
CA ALA A 11 -20.83 -3.11 -6.42
C ALA A 11 -21.07 -3.97 -7.67
N LYS A 12 -22.34 -4.17 -8.05
CA LYS A 12 -22.75 -4.94 -9.23
C LYS A 12 -22.61 -4.17 -10.55
N TRP A 13 -22.20 -2.91 -10.51
CA TRP A 13 -22.15 -2.07 -11.71
C TRP A 13 -21.16 -2.65 -12.73
N SER A 14 -21.71 -3.00 -13.90
CA SER A 14 -21.02 -3.65 -15.01
C SER A 14 -21.34 -2.89 -16.31
N PRO A 15 -20.71 -1.73 -16.54
CA PRO A 15 -20.81 -1.09 -17.84
C PRO A 15 -20.08 -1.95 -18.89
N LEU A 16 -20.59 -1.94 -20.13
CA LEU A 16 -19.92 -2.53 -21.30
C LEU A 16 -19.66 -4.05 -21.21
N GLY A 17 -20.42 -4.78 -20.38
CA GLY A 17 -20.30 -6.23 -20.23
C GLY A 17 -19.06 -6.69 -19.44
N LEU A 18 -18.43 -5.79 -18.69
CA LEU A 18 -17.30 -6.12 -17.82
C LEU A 18 -17.75 -7.04 -16.66
N PRO A 19 -16.86 -7.85 -16.07
CA PRO A 19 -17.21 -8.66 -14.90
C PRO A 19 -17.83 -7.81 -13.77
N PRO A 20 -18.96 -8.23 -13.16
CA PRO A 20 -19.52 -7.56 -11.99
C PRO A 20 -18.47 -7.41 -10.89
N GLY A 21 -18.40 -6.24 -10.27
CA GLY A 21 -17.38 -5.95 -9.26
C GLY A 21 -16.07 -5.36 -9.81
N LEU A 22 -15.76 -5.52 -11.11
CA LEU A 22 -14.49 -5.03 -11.66
C LEU A 22 -14.39 -3.50 -11.63
N VAL A 23 -15.45 -2.81 -12.06
CA VAL A 23 -15.44 -1.34 -12.12
C VAL A 23 -15.47 -0.74 -10.72
N SER A 24 -16.30 -1.29 -9.83
CA SER A 24 -16.38 -0.84 -8.45
C SER A 24 -15.06 -1.07 -7.70
N ILE A 25 -14.42 -2.24 -7.85
CA ILE A 25 -13.11 -2.49 -7.20
C ILE A 25 -12.02 -1.61 -7.79
N PHE A 26 -12.05 -1.33 -9.09
CA PHE A 26 -11.11 -0.40 -9.73
C PHE A 26 -11.19 1.00 -9.14
N ILE A 27 -12.41 1.55 -9.07
CA ILE A 27 -12.66 2.90 -8.51
C ILE A 27 -12.24 2.95 -7.04
N VAL A 28 -12.67 1.96 -6.25
CA VAL A 28 -12.31 1.86 -4.82
C VAL A 28 -10.79 1.77 -4.65
N SER A 29 -10.11 0.94 -5.45
CA SER A 29 -8.66 0.77 -5.37
C SER A 29 -7.93 2.07 -5.70
N ALA A 30 -8.37 2.79 -6.74
CA ALA A 30 -7.79 4.07 -7.11
C ALA A 30 -7.97 5.12 -5.98
N ILE A 31 -9.20 5.28 -5.48
CA ILE A 31 -9.50 6.25 -4.42
C ILE A 31 -8.75 5.90 -3.14
N LEU A 32 -8.80 4.64 -2.70
CA LEU A 32 -8.15 4.24 -1.45
C LEU A 32 -6.63 4.37 -1.54
N THR A 33 -6.02 3.97 -2.66
CA THR A 33 -4.58 4.14 -2.87
C THR A 33 -4.20 5.62 -2.88
N LEU A 34 -5.00 6.47 -3.54
CA LEU A 34 -4.79 7.91 -3.56
C LEU A 34 -4.86 8.52 -2.16
N LEU A 35 -5.89 8.18 -1.39
CA LEU A 35 -6.06 8.62 0.00
C LEU A 35 -4.88 8.20 0.87
N LEU A 36 -4.44 6.94 0.77
CA LEU A 36 -3.30 6.43 1.52
C LEU A 36 -2.00 7.18 1.19
N ILE A 37 -1.79 7.51 -0.08
CA ILE A 37 -0.64 8.29 -0.51
C ILE A 37 -0.68 9.72 0.06
N PHE A 38 -1.84 10.36 0.08
CA PHE A 38 -2.00 11.67 0.71
C PHE A 38 -1.77 11.62 2.21
N VAL A 39 -2.35 10.63 2.91
CA VAL A 39 -2.12 10.46 4.34
C VAL A 39 -0.64 10.21 4.61
N TYR A 40 0.02 9.35 3.83
CA TYR A 40 1.46 9.09 3.96
C TYR A 40 2.28 10.39 3.79
N LYS A 41 1.99 11.18 2.76
CA LYS A 41 2.68 12.45 2.49
C LYS A 41 2.50 13.44 3.65
N TRP A 42 1.31 13.50 4.22
CA TRP A 42 1.00 14.44 5.29
C TRP A 42 1.53 14.00 6.66
N THR A 43 1.53 12.71 6.94
CA THR A 43 1.90 12.16 8.25
C THR A 43 3.39 11.84 8.36
N THR A 44 4.11 11.68 7.25
CA THR A 44 5.54 11.39 7.22
C THR A 44 6.35 12.67 7.02
N ASN A 45 7.34 12.92 7.89
CA ASN A 45 8.28 14.03 7.72
C ASN A 45 9.23 13.76 6.53
N GLN A 46 8.88 14.30 5.37
CA GLN A 46 9.61 14.08 4.12
C GLN A 46 11.05 14.60 4.20
N LYS A 47 11.26 15.75 4.84
CA LYS A 47 12.60 16.36 4.96
C LYS A 47 13.53 15.49 5.79
N GLU A 48 13.07 15.02 6.93
CA GLU A 48 13.86 14.14 7.82
C GLU A 48 14.14 12.78 7.17
N MET A 49 13.22 12.27 6.34
CA MET A 49 13.44 11.07 5.55
C MET A 49 14.54 11.26 4.49
N GLU A 50 14.55 12.40 3.79
CA GLU A 50 15.60 12.74 2.82
C GLU A 50 16.96 12.94 3.49
N GLU A 51 17.01 13.65 4.62
CA GLU A 51 18.23 13.84 5.40
C GLU A 51 18.82 12.49 5.88
N ASN A 52 17.97 11.60 6.41
CA ASN A 52 18.39 10.25 6.82
C ASN A 52 18.93 9.43 5.64
N LYS A 53 18.28 9.48 4.47
CA LYS A 53 18.76 8.81 3.25
C LYS A 53 20.11 9.38 2.78
N LYS A 54 20.32 10.69 2.88
CA LYS A 54 21.59 11.34 2.55
C LYS A 54 22.70 10.87 3.48
N ARG A 55 22.47 10.92 4.79
CA ARG A 55 23.46 10.48 5.79
C ARG A 55 23.79 8.98 5.66
N GLN A 56 22.80 8.14 5.34
CA GLN A 56 23.06 6.72 5.04
C GLN A 56 24.05 6.54 3.88
N LYS A 57 23.95 7.35 2.82
CA LYS A 57 24.88 7.29 1.69
C LYS A 57 26.28 7.77 2.08
N GLU A 58 26.37 8.87 2.83
CA GLU A 58 27.65 9.38 3.35
C GLU A 58 28.35 8.32 4.22
N ILE A 59 27.63 7.68 5.15
CA ILE A 59 28.20 6.62 5.99
C ILE A 59 28.67 5.42 5.14
N GLN A 60 27.93 5.05 4.09
CA GLN A 60 28.37 3.99 3.17
C GLN A 60 29.69 4.33 2.46
N GLU A 61 29.92 5.61 2.15
CA GLU A 61 31.18 6.08 1.59
C GLU A 61 32.30 6.08 2.64
N GLU A 62 32.03 6.58 3.84
CA GLU A 62 32.99 6.60 4.96
C GLU A 62 33.42 5.17 5.35
N LEU A 63 32.50 4.21 5.37
CA LEU A 63 32.79 2.79 5.61
C LEU A 63 33.71 2.19 4.54
N LYS A 64 33.58 2.60 3.27
CA LYS A 64 34.47 2.15 2.20
C LYS A 64 35.88 2.69 2.36
N GLN A 65 36.02 3.90 2.90
CA GLN A 65 37.30 4.58 3.10
C GLN A 65 38.01 4.14 4.39
N ASN A 66 37.27 3.67 5.40
CA ASN A 66 37.80 3.38 6.74
C ASN A 66 37.75 1.87 7.11
N LYS A 67 37.80 0.97 6.12
CA LYS A 67 37.65 -0.49 6.33
C LYS A 67 38.61 -1.08 7.36
N ASP A 68 39.82 -0.55 7.43
CA ASP A 68 40.88 -1.06 8.31
C ASP A 68 40.80 -0.45 9.72
N ASN A 69 40.00 0.60 9.92
CA ASN A 69 39.77 1.20 11.22
C ASN A 69 38.54 0.56 11.89
N ILE A 70 38.79 -0.42 12.75
CA ILE A 70 37.76 -1.18 13.48
C ILE A 70 36.86 -0.28 14.33
N GLU A 71 37.46 0.69 15.03
CA GLU A 71 36.72 1.60 15.92
C GLU A 71 35.79 2.51 15.11
N LYS A 72 36.28 3.10 14.02
CA LYS A 72 35.48 3.95 13.14
C LYS A 72 34.39 3.16 12.42
N THR A 73 34.69 1.95 11.97
CA THR A 73 33.70 1.05 11.34
C THR A 73 32.58 0.69 12.31
N LYS A 74 32.90 0.44 13.59
CA LYS A 74 31.92 0.14 14.63
C LYS A 74 31.03 1.35 14.93
N GLU A 75 31.62 2.55 15.04
CA GLU A 75 30.89 3.80 15.23
C GLU A 75 29.89 4.05 14.08
N LEU A 76 30.35 3.96 12.84
CA LEU A 76 29.53 4.16 11.64
C LEU A 76 28.41 3.13 11.51
N SER A 77 28.67 1.87 11.86
CA SER A 77 27.64 0.82 11.89
C SER A 77 26.56 1.07 12.95
N SER A 78 26.96 1.58 14.12
CA SER A 78 26.04 2.00 15.18
C SER A 78 25.18 3.19 14.74
N GLU A 79 25.78 4.15 14.04
CA GLU A 79 25.06 5.29 13.47
C GLU A 79 24.04 4.85 12.42
N LEU A 80 24.40 3.92 11.51
CA LEU A 80 23.45 3.32 10.56
C LEU A 80 22.26 2.65 11.26
N SER A 81 22.51 1.90 12.33
CA SER A 81 21.46 1.27 13.13
C SER A 81 20.52 2.33 13.74
N THR A 82 21.10 3.41 14.28
CA THR A 82 20.34 4.52 14.86
C THR A 82 19.46 5.21 13.80
N ILE A 83 20.01 5.47 12.60
CA ILE A 83 19.25 6.06 11.49
C ILE A 83 18.16 5.11 11.01
N ALA A 84 18.43 3.81 10.95
CA ALA A 84 17.43 2.81 10.59
C ALA A 84 16.27 2.80 11.59
N MET A 85 16.55 2.87 12.91
CA MET A 85 15.51 2.98 13.93
C MET A 85 14.73 4.29 13.85
N LYS A 86 15.38 5.43 13.59
CA LYS A 86 14.70 6.71 13.35
C LYS A 86 13.78 6.63 12.14
N SER A 87 14.28 6.10 11.01
CA SER A 87 13.53 5.92 9.77
C SER A 87 12.32 4.98 9.94
N LEU A 88 12.50 3.91 10.73
CA LEU A 88 11.42 3.02 11.12
C LEU A 88 10.35 3.79 11.90
N LYS A 89 10.70 4.54 12.95
CA LYS A 89 9.74 5.33 13.73
C LYS A 89 8.99 6.36 12.88
N LEU A 90 9.69 7.03 11.97
CA LEU A 90 9.10 7.98 11.02
C LEU A 90 8.07 7.34 10.12
N SER A 91 8.26 6.08 9.75
CA SER A 91 7.34 5.33 8.87
C SER A 91 6.25 4.59 9.65
N PHE A 92 6.55 4.16 10.88
CA PHE A 92 5.69 3.30 11.69
C PHE A 92 4.51 4.05 12.29
N LYS A 93 4.70 5.30 12.72
CA LYS A 93 3.61 6.15 13.23
C LYS A 93 2.53 6.41 12.16
N PRO A 94 2.90 6.83 10.92
CA PRO A 94 1.97 6.85 9.78
C PRO A 94 1.29 5.50 9.53
N MET A 95 2.06 4.41 9.55
CA MET A 95 1.53 3.07 9.28
C MET A 95 0.40 2.71 10.26
N LEU A 96 0.61 2.84 11.58
CA LEU A 96 -0.41 2.55 12.59
C LEU A 96 -1.65 3.44 12.43
N PHE A 97 -1.43 4.73 12.14
CA PHE A 97 -2.52 5.68 11.91
C PHE A 97 -3.36 5.29 10.68
N THR A 98 -2.72 4.83 9.60
CA THR A 98 -3.43 4.37 8.38
C THR A 98 -4.05 2.98 8.50
N PHE A 99 -3.53 2.13 9.38
CA PHE A 99 -3.97 0.74 9.50
C PHE A 99 -5.41 0.62 10.01
N ILE A 100 -5.79 1.43 11.00
CA ILE A 100 -7.15 1.41 11.57
C ILE A 100 -8.21 1.78 10.52
N PRO A 101 -8.11 2.92 9.80
CA PRO A 101 -9.04 3.24 8.73
C PRO A 101 -9.09 2.19 7.62
N VAL A 102 -7.94 1.64 7.23
CA VAL A 102 -7.86 0.62 6.17
C VAL A 102 -8.63 -0.63 6.57
N ILE A 103 -8.50 -1.12 7.81
CA ILE A 103 -9.25 -2.28 8.29
C ILE A 103 -10.75 -2.03 8.23
N ILE A 104 -11.21 -0.86 8.67
CA ILE A 104 -12.64 -0.50 8.63
C ILE A 104 -13.14 -0.52 7.19
N ILE A 105 -12.40 0.10 6.26
CA ILE A 105 -12.77 0.10 4.85
C ILE A 105 -12.80 -1.31 4.27
N PHE A 106 -11.84 -2.17 4.62
CA PHE A 106 -11.81 -3.56 4.16
C PHE A 106 -12.96 -4.39 4.73
N ALA A 107 -13.34 -4.16 5.99
CA ALA A 107 -14.52 -4.81 6.57
C ALA A 107 -15.80 -4.39 5.83
N LEU A 108 -15.95 -3.11 5.50
CA LEU A 108 -17.08 -2.62 4.71
C LEU A 108 -17.08 -3.19 3.29
N LEU A 109 -15.92 -3.25 2.64
CA LEU A 109 -15.80 -3.86 1.30
C LEU A 109 -16.16 -5.34 1.34
N LYS A 110 -15.65 -6.08 2.31
CA LYS A 110 -15.98 -7.50 2.49
C LYS A 110 -17.50 -7.71 2.57
N GLU A 111 -18.17 -6.93 3.40
CA GLU A 111 -19.62 -7.04 3.59
C GLU A 111 -20.40 -6.58 2.36
N MET A 112 -19.93 -5.53 1.67
CA MET A 112 -20.50 -5.07 0.41
C MET A 112 -20.46 -6.16 -0.67
N TYR A 113 -19.29 -6.76 -0.93
CA TYR A 113 -19.16 -7.81 -1.95
C TYR A 113 -19.90 -9.09 -1.57
N LYS A 114 -19.97 -9.41 -0.27
CA LYS A 114 -20.75 -10.54 0.25
C LYS A 114 -22.25 -10.35 0.02
N VAL A 115 -22.81 -9.20 0.41
CA VAL A 115 -24.23 -8.88 0.23
C VAL A 115 -24.59 -8.73 -1.26
N ALA A 116 -23.64 -8.26 -2.06
CA ALA A 116 -23.80 -8.21 -3.51
C ALA A 116 -23.64 -9.59 -4.19
N GLU A 117 -23.34 -10.67 -3.46
CA GLU A 117 -23.15 -12.03 -3.99
C GLU A 117 -22.10 -12.10 -5.12
N ILE A 118 -21.07 -11.25 -5.03
CA ILE A 118 -19.98 -11.21 -6.02
C ILE A 118 -18.87 -12.16 -5.54
N GLY A 119 -18.68 -13.24 -6.30
CA GLY A 119 -17.59 -14.20 -6.11
C GLY A 119 -16.28 -13.75 -6.77
N ASN A 120 -15.73 -14.61 -7.64
CA ASN A 120 -14.52 -14.30 -8.39
C ASN A 120 -14.82 -13.27 -9.49
N ILE A 121 -14.02 -12.20 -9.53
CA ILE A 121 -14.11 -11.16 -10.56
C ILE A 121 -13.27 -11.57 -11.78
N ILE A 122 -12.14 -12.24 -11.53
CA ILE A 122 -11.27 -12.82 -12.55
C ILE A 122 -11.19 -14.33 -12.37
N TYR A 123 -11.09 -15.06 -13.47
CA TYR A 123 -10.94 -16.51 -13.48
C TYR A 123 -9.68 -16.88 -14.26
N TRP A 124 -8.86 -17.78 -13.71
CA TRP A 124 -7.67 -18.30 -14.39
C TRP A 124 -7.88 -19.72 -14.94
N GLY A 125 -9.10 -20.24 -14.85
CA GLY A 125 -9.56 -21.45 -15.54
C GLY A 125 -9.06 -22.79 -14.96
N LYS A 126 -8.18 -22.76 -13.95
CA LYS A 126 -7.71 -23.96 -13.23
C LYS A 126 -7.84 -23.74 -11.74
N ASN A 127 -8.34 -24.73 -11.00
CA ASN A 127 -8.34 -24.66 -9.54
C ASN A 127 -6.92 -24.94 -9.02
N ILE A 128 -6.28 -23.91 -8.47
CA ILE A 128 -4.94 -23.98 -7.88
C ILE A 128 -5.10 -24.18 -6.36
N PRO A 129 -4.35 -25.11 -5.74
CA PRO A 129 -4.35 -25.26 -4.29
C PRO A 129 -4.12 -23.92 -3.57
N ILE A 130 -4.85 -23.66 -2.48
CA ILE A 130 -4.79 -22.45 -1.64
C ILE A 130 -5.54 -21.22 -2.22
N VAL A 131 -5.40 -20.94 -3.52
CA VAL A 131 -5.96 -19.70 -4.13
C VAL A 131 -7.25 -19.93 -4.93
N GLY A 132 -7.62 -21.17 -5.24
CA GLY A 132 -8.88 -21.50 -5.94
C GLY A 132 -8.79 -21.34 -7.46
N ASP A 133 -9.92 -21.06 -8.09
CA ASP A 133 -10.11 -20.97 -9.55
C ASP A 133 -10.18 -19.51 -10.09
N GLY A 134 -10.13 -18.53 -9.19
CA GLY A 134 -10.23 -17.12 -9.53
C GLY A 134 -9.93 -16.18 -8.37
N GLY A 135 -9.87 -14.88 -8.70
CA GLY A 135 -9.60 -13.80 -7.76
C GLY A 135 -10.85 -12.99 -7.47
N GLY A 136 -11.28 -12.97 -6.21
CA GLY A 136 -12.34 -12.08 -5.73
C GLY A 136 -11.88 -10.62 -5.58
N TRP A 137 -12.73 -9.82 -4.92
CA TRP A 137 -12.51 -8.40 -4.70
C TRP A 137 -11.16 -8.08 -4.02
N PHE A 138 -10.75 -8.87 -3.03
CA PHE A 138 -9.53 -8.60 -2.26
C PHE A 138 -8.28 -8.75 -3.14
N PHE A 139 -8.21 -9.81 -3.95
CA PHE A 139 -7.09 -10.04 -4.86
C PHE A 139 -7.01 -8.95 -5.93
N CYS A 140 -8.16 -8.61 -6.54
CA CYS A 140 -8.23 -7.56 -7.54
C CYS A 140 -7.80 -6.20 -6.95
N TYR A 141 -8.29 -5.86 -5.76
CA TYR A 141 -7.86 -4.67 -5.04
C TYR A 141 -6.34 -4.64 -4.80
N PHE A 142 -5.79 -5.74 -4.32
CA PHE A 142 -4.36 -5.83 -4.02
C PHE A 142 -3.51 -5.58 -5.27
N VAL A 143 -3.81 -6.26 -6.38
CA VAL A 143 -3.08 -6.07 -7.64
C VAL A 143 -3.24 -4.64 -8.17
N LEU A 144 -4.47 -4.10 -8.18
CA LEU A 144 -4.74 -2.75 -8.66
C LEU A 144 -4.06 -1.67 -7.81
N SER A 145 -4.07 -1.82 -6.49
CA SER A 145 -3.42 -0.89 -5.57
C SER A 145 -1.89 -0.85 -5.74
N LEU A 146 -1.25 -1.97 -6.06
CA LEU A 146 0.18 -1.97 -6.41
C LEU A 146 0.46 -1.14 -7.67
N VAL A 147 -0.35 -1.34 -8.72
CA VAL A 147 -0.24 -0.59 -9.97
C VAL A 147 -0.49 0.91 -9.75
N PHE A 148 -1.59 1.26 -9.07
CA PHE A 148 -1.91 2.64 -8.75
C PHE A 148 -0.87 3.29 -7.85
N SER A 149 -0.29 2.56 -6.89
CA SER A 149 0.74 3.09 -6.00
C SER A 149 1.97 3.54 -6.80
N ILE A 150 2.41 2.74 -7.79
CA ILE A 150 3.52 3.10 -8.68
C ILE A 150 3.17 4.36 -9.49
N ILE A 151 1.98 4.38 -10.10
CA ILE A 151 1.52 5.49 -10.95
C ILE A 151 1.42 6.79 -10.14
N PHE A 152 0.69 6.77 -9.03
CA PHE A 152 0.44 7.96 -8.22
C PHE A 152 1.69 8.47 -7.53
N ARG A 153 2.57 7.61 -7.00
CA ARG A 153 3.84 8.06 -6.42
C ARG A 153 4.70 8.79 -7.43
N LYS A 154 4.72 8.33 -8.69
CA LYS A 154 5.43 8.99 -9.79
C LYS A 154 4.79 10.34 -10.15
N ILE A 155 3.46 10.42 -10.23
CA ILE A 155 2.72 11.66 -10.51
C ILE A 155 2.95 12.71 -9.41
N PHE A 156 2.85 12.32 -8.15
CA PHE A 156 2.95 13.23 -7.00
C PHE A 156 4.36 13.46 -6.49
N LYS A 157 5.38 12.83 -7.10
CA LYS A 157 6.80 12.88 -6.71
C LYS A 157 7.02 12.60 -5.22
N ILE A 158 6.40 11.53 -4.73
CA ILE A 158 6.50 11.12 -3.32
C ILE A 158 7.62 10.07 -3.20
N HIS A 159 8.59 10.34 -2.33
CA HIS A 159 9.79 9.53 -2.09
C HIS A 159 9.66 8.57 -0.90
#